data_AF-A0A7C3WLE3-F1
#
_entry.id   AF-A0A7C3WLE3-F1
#
_cell.length_a   1.000
_cell.length_b   1.000
_cell.length_c   1.000
_cell.angle_alpha   90.00
_cell.angle_beta   90.00
_cell.angle_gamma   90.00
#
_symmetry.space_group_name_H-M   'P 1'
#
loop_
_entity.id
_entity.type
_entity.pdbx_description
1 polymer ?
#
loop_
_entity_poly.entity_id
_entity_poly.type
_entity_poly.pdbx_seq_one_letter_code
_entity_poly.pdbx_strand_id
1 'polypeptide(L)'
;MKKTRPLKGLTLEEVSRASGVPPNTLRRHLHNFPDYLPAWREGRSLRLPLAAVAMAAHIAHFYRQGLTTPEVAAKLREGLLHPVKTLHHDPTTLLPALITALERQSQALEQIAKELSQIRLG
;
A
#
# COMPACT_ATOMS: atom_id res chain seq x y z
N MET A 1 -4.64 28.93 -8.98
CA MET A 1 -4.66 27.50 -8.59
C MET A 1 -3.40 26.84 -9.16
N LYS A 2 -2.40 26.52 -8.34
CA LYS A 2 -1.15 25.92 -8.81
C LYS A 2 -1.40 24.45 -9.15
N LYS A 3 -1.27 24.06 -10.42
CA LYS A 3 -1.27 22.66 -10.86
C LYS A 3 -0.09 21.96 -10.19
N THR A 4 -0.35 21.14 -9.19
CA THR A 4 0.65 20.26 -8.57
C THR A 4 1.24 19.38 -9.67
N ARG A 5 2.56 19.47 -9.90
CA ARG A 5 3.26 18.54 -10.78
C ARG A 5 2.97 17.12 -10.28
N PRO A 6 2.48 16.19 -11.12
CA PRO A 6 2.39 14.80 -10.68
C PRO A 6 3.81 14.34 -10.38
N LEU A 7 4.04 13.83 -9.16
CA LEU A 7 5.26 13.11 -8.83
C LEU A 7 5.47 12.03 -9.90
N LYS A 8 6.71 11.89 -10.37
CA LYS A 8 7.08 10.88 -11.37
C LYS A 8 6.68 9.52 -10.81
N GLY A 9 5.67 8.87 -11.41
CA GLY A 9 5.19 7.58 -10.91
C GLY A 9 6.30 6.53 -10.95
N LEU A 10 6.14 5.50 -10.12
CA LEU A 10 7.05 4.37 -10.09
C LEU A 10 6.88 3.49 -11.33
N THR A 11 7.99 2.97 -11.83
CA THR A 11 8.00 1.87 -12.80
C THR A 11 7.51 0.58 -12.15
N LEU A 12 7.09 -0.37 -12.99
CA LEU A 12 6.74 -1.72 -12.54
C LEU A 12 7.89 -2.41 -11.79
N GLU A 13 9.13 -2.14 -12.20
CA GLU A 13 10.33 -2.71 -11.57
C GLU A 13 10.59 -2.12 -10.17
N GLU A 14 10.42 -0.81 -10.01
CA GLU A 14 10.53 -0.16 -8.69
C GLU A 14 9.45 -0.67 -7.73
N VAL A 15 8.20 -0.79 -8.21
CA VAL A 15 7.12 -1.38 -7.40
C VAL A 15 7.42 -2.83 -7.08
N SER A 16 7.95 -3.60 -8.02
CA SER A 16 8.33 -5.00 -7.80
C SER A 16 9.38 -5.14 -6.70
N ARG A 17 10.45 -4.36 -6.76
CA ARG A 17 11.51 -4.34 -5.76
C ARG A 17 10.98 -3.94 -4.38
N ALA A 18 10.16 -2.90 -4.32
CA ALA A 18 9.67 -2.38 -3.05
C ALA A 18 8.57 -3.24 -2.41
N SER A 19 7.73 -3.91 -3.21
CA SER A 19 6.62 -4.75 -2.71
C SER A 19 6.99 -6.21 -2.51
N GLY A 20 8.14 -6.66 -3.05
CA GLY A 20 8.53 -8.07 -3.08
C GLY A 20 7.67 -8.92 -4.03
N VAL A 21 6.86 -8.29 -4.89
CA VAL A 21 5.99 -8.99 -5.84
C VAL A 21 6.64 -9.02 -7.23
N PRO A 22 6.78 -10.18 -7.89
CA PRO A 22 7.40 -10.26 -9.21
C PRO A 22 6.67 -9.42 -10.28
N PRO A 23 7.37 -8.88 -11.30
CA PRO A 23 6.75 -8.01 -12.30
C PRO A 23 5.59 -8.66 -13.07
N ASN A 24 5.69 -9.96 -13.37
CA ASN A 24 4.60 -10.69 -14.03
C ASN A 24 3.36 -10.80 -13.13
N THR A 25 3.56 -11.04 -11.84
CA THR A 25 2.49 -11.06 -10.85
C THR A 25 1.85 -9.68 -10.69
N LEU A 26 2.65 -8.60 -10.71
CA LEU A 26 2.13 -7.23 -10.71
C LEU A 26 1.28 -6.93 -11.95
N ARG A 27 1.69 -7.35 -13.15
CA ARG A 27 0.88 -7.22 -14.37
C ARG A 27 -0.47 -7.93 -14.23
N ARG A 28 -0.46 -9.14 -13.66
CA ARG A 28 -1.70 -9.88 -13.36
C ARG A 28 -2.57 -9.14 -12.35
N HIS A 29 -1.98 -8.56 -11.30
CA HIS A 29 -2.73 -7.78 -10.31
C HIS A 29 -3.34 -6.52 -10.94
N LEU A 30 -2.59 -5.80 -11.79
CA LEU A 30 -3.09 -4.63 -12.52
C LEU A 30 -4.29 -4.96 -13.41
N HIS A 31 -4.26 -6.12 -14.07
CA HIS A 31 -5.38 -6.60 -14.89
C HIS A 31 -6.60 -6.96 -14.03
N ASN A 32 -6.39 -7.67 -12.92
CA ASN A 32 -7.49 -8.19 -12.10
C ASN A 32 -8.09 -7.16 -11.14
N PHE A 33 -7.31 -6.14 -10.75
CA PHE A 33 -7.69 -5.16 -9.72
C PHE A 33 -7.33 -3.73 -10.17
N PRO A 34 -7.82 -3.25 -11.33
CA PRO A 34 -7.47 -1.93 -11.85
C PRO A 34 -7.87 -0.79 -10.90
N ASP A 35 -8.95 -0.98 -10.14
CA ASP A 35 -9.44 0.01 -9.17
C ASP A 35 -8.59 0.12 -7.90
N TYR A 36 -7.72 -0.86 -7.65
CA TYR A 36 -6.87 -0.92 -6.45
C TYR A 36 -5.41 -0.65 -6.80
N LEU A 37 -5.00 -0.96 -8.03
CA LEU A 37 -3.69 -0.64 -8.57
C LEU A 37 -3.86 0.29 -9.78
N PRO A 38 -4.19 1.56 -9.57
CA PRO A 38 -4.29 2.50 -10.68
C PRO A 38 -2.91 2.67 -11.31
N ALA A 39 -2.88 2.70 -12.64
CA ALA A 39 -1.66 2.95 -13.40
C ALA A 39 -1.98 3.89 -14.56
N TRP A 40 -1.02 4.73 -14.93
CA TRP A 40 -1.13 5.61 -16.09
C TRP A 40 0.08 5.41 -17.01
N ARG A 41 -0.07 5.84 -18.27
CA ARG A 41 1.05 5.84 -19.23
C ARG A 41 1.71 7.20 -19.22
N GLU A 42 3.03 7.21 -19.11
CA GLU A 42 3.88 8.37 -19.34
C GLU A 42 4.80 8.06 -20.52
N GLY A 43 4.40 8.54 -21.71
CA GLY A 43 5.00 8.14 -22.98
C GLY A 43 4.80 6.64 -23.23
N ARG A 44 5.91 5.91 -23.46
CA ARG A 44 5.90 4.45 -23.66
C ARG A 44 5.91 3.64 -22.36
N SER A 45 6.10 4.29 -21.21
CA SER A 45 6.26 3.62 -19.92
C SER A 45 4.98 3.58 -19.10
N LEU A 46 4.73 2.46 -18.43
CA LEU A 46 3.70 2.36 -17.40
C LEU A 46 4.21 2.97 -16.09
N ARG A 47 3.36 3.74 -15.41
CA ARG A 47 3.62 4.41 -14.15
C ARG A 47 2.56 4.04 -13.13
N LEU A 48 3.01 3.78 -11.91
CA LEU A 48 2.17 3.47 -10.77
C LEU A 48 2.40 4.52 -9.67
N PRO A 49 1.38 4.83 -8.87
CA PRO A 49 1.58 5.70 -7.71
C PRO A 49 2.40 4.97 -6.64
N LEU A 50 3.01 5.73 -5.72
CA LEU A 50 3.75 5.16 -4.60
C LEU A 50 2.90 4.17 -3.78
N ALA A 51 1.61 4.49 -3.60
CA ALA A 51 0.66 3.67 -2.87
C ALA A 51 0.43 2.27 -3.51
N ALA A 52 0.78 2.09 -4.79
CA ALA A 52 0.72 0.78 -5.44
C ALA A 52 1.68 -0.25 -4.81
N VAL A 53 2.76 0.19 -4.16
CA VAL A 53 3.69 -0.70 -3.44
C VAL A 53 2.97 -1.45 -2.33
N ALA A 54 2.31 -0.71 -1.44
CA ALA A 54 1.58 -1.28 -0.31
C ALA A 54 0.40 -2.14 -0.81
N MET A 55 -0.35 -1.66 -1.80
CA MET A 55 -1.48 -2.41 -2.33
C MET A 55 -1.04 -3.72 -3.00
N ALA A 56 0.05 -3.71 -3.77
CA ALA A 56 0.57 -4.92 -4.39
C ALA A 56 0.98 -5.97 -3.35
N ALA A 57 1.67 -5.54 -2.29
CA ALA A 57 2.05 -6.42 -1.18
C ALA A 57 0.82 -7.00 -0.46
N HIS A 58 -0.22 -6.19 -0.27
CA HIS A 58 -1.47 -6.59 0.36
C HIS A 58 -2.24 -7.63 -0.48
N ILE A 59 -2.37 -7.40 -1.78
CA ILE A 59 -2.98 -8.36 -2.72
C ILE A 59 -2.21 -9.69 -2.70
N ALA A 60 -0.87 -9.61 -2.72
CA ALA A 60 -0.03 -10.81 -2.64
C ALA A 60 -0.20 -11.57 -1.31
N HIS A 61 -0.43 -10.86 -0.20
CA HIS A 61 -0.73 -11.47 1.09
C HIS A 61 -2.02 -12.29 1.05
N PHE A 62 -3.10 -11.78 0.46
CA PHE A 62 -4.35 -12.55 0.32
C PHE A 62 -4.17 -13.80 -0.53
N TYR A 63 -3.44 -13.73 -1.64
CA TYR A 63 -3.13 -14.93 -2.43
C TYR A 63 -2.29 -15.95 -1.63
N ARG A 64 -1.35 -15.50 -0.77
CA ARG A 64 -0.58 -16.40 0.11
C ARG A 64 -1.45 -17.09 1.16
N GLN A 65 -2.59 -16.52 1.52
CA GLN A 65 -3.58 -17.14 2.39
C GLN A 65 -4.47 -18.17 1.65
N GLY A 66 -4.23 -18.40 0.36
CA GLY A 66 -4.99 -19.36 -0.45
C GLY A 66 -6.27 -18.79 -1.06
N LEU A 67 -6.52 -17.48 -0.94
CA LEU A 67 -7.71 -16.85 -1.50
C LEU A 67 -7.63 -16.85 -3.04
N THR A 68 -8.76 -17.16 -3.65
CA THR A 68 -8.98 -17.04 -5.09
C THR A 68 -9.16 -15.57 -5.48
N THR A 69 -8.94 -15.25 -6.76
CA THR A 69 -9.14 -13.89 -7.29
C THR A 69 -10.47 -13.23 -6.89
N PRO A 70 -11.65 -13.89 -6.97
CA PRO A 70 -12.91 -13.27 -6.54
C PRO A 70 -12.97 -13.00 -5.03
N GLU A 71 -12.38 -13.88 -4.20
CA GLU A 71 -12.31 -13.68 -2.74
C GLU A 71 -11.38 -12.52 -2.38
N VAL A 72 -10.24 -12.40 -3.08
CA VAL A 72 -9.36 -11.24 -2.95
C VAL A 72 -10.11 -9.95 -3.30
N ALA A 73 -10.87 -9.94 -4.40
CA ALA A 73 -11.67 -8.77 -4.79
C ALA A 73 -12.72 -8.41 -3.72
N ALA A 74 -13.38 -9.42 -3.12
CA ALA A 74 -14.32 -9.19 -2.03
C ALA A 74 -13.62 -8.58 -0.80
N LYS A 75 -12.46 -9.13 -0.40
CA LYS A 75 -11.68 -8.61 0.74
C LYS A 75 -11.19 -7.18 0.52
N LEU A 76 -10.75 -6.85 -0.69
CA LEU A 76 -10.36 -5.48 -1.02
C LEU A 76 -11.54 -4.50 -0.89
N ARG A 77 -12.75 -4.90 -1.29
CA ARG A 77 -13.97 -4.07 -1.15
C ARG A 77 -14.39 -3.86 0.30
N GLU A 78 -14.23 -4.88 1.16
CA GLU A 78 -14.53 -4.77 2.60
C GLU A 78 -13.64 -3.72 3.30
N GLY A 79 -12.36 -3.66 2.93
CA GLY A 79 -11.40 -2.76 3.58
C GLY A 79 -11.35 -1.34 2.99
N LEU A 80 -11.57 -1.19 1.68
CA LEU A 80 -11.42 0.09 0.98
C LEU A 80 -12.43 0.22 -0.16
N LEU A 81 -13.49 1.00 0.05
CA LEU A 81 -14.45 1.35 -1.01
C LEU A 81 -13.79 2.30 -2.04
N HIS A 82 -13.38 1.75 -3.19
CA HIS A 82 -12.93 2.46 -4.39
C HIS A 82 -11.73 3.43 -4.20
N PRO A 83 -10.53 2.92 -3.95
CA PRO A 83 -9.38 3.73 -3.58
C PRO A 83 -8.74 4.50 -4.74
N VAL A 84 -9.14 4.30 -6.01
CA VAL A 84 -8.59 5.04 -7.17
C VAL A 84 -8.56 6.55 -6.93
N LYS A 85 -9.61 7.12 -6.31
CA LYS A 85 -9.68 8.58 -6.05
C LYS A 85 -8.63 9.07 -5.05
N THR A 86 -8.19 8.22 -4.13
CA THR A 86 -7.21 8.56 -3.08
C THR A 86 -5.79 8.13 -3.43
N LEU A 87 -5.62 7.07 -4.21
CA LEU A 87 -4.30 6.53 -4.59
C LEU A 87 -3.55 7.37 -5.64
N HIS A 88 -4.26 8.24 -6.36
CA HIS A 88 -3.65 9.25 -7.23
C HIS A 88 -3.08 10.46 -6.47
N HIS A 89 -3.38 10.59 -5.18
CA HIS A 89 -2.93 11.72 -4.38
C HIS A 89 -1.51 11.52 -3.86
N ASP A 90 -0.78 12.62 -3.80
CA ASP A 90 0.56 12.72 -3.25
C ASP A 90 0.55 12.40 -1.73
N PRO A 91 1.03 11.22 -1.30
CA PRO A 91 1.06 10.87 0.11
C PRO A 91 2.08 11.69 0.88
N THR A 92 2.99 12.43 0.20
CA THR A 92 4.02 13.27 0.83
C THR A 92 3.42 14.32 1.75
N THR A 93 2.23 14.82 1.43
CA THR A 93 1.50 15.78 2.28
C THR A 93 1.00 15.16 3.59
N LEU A 94 0.82 13.84 3.63
CA LEU A 94 0.35 13.10 4.80
C LEU A 94 1.51 12.44 5.57
N LEU A 95 2.73 12.39 5.00
CA LEU A 95 3.89 11.76 5.63
C LEU A 95 4.19 12.27 7.05
N PRO A 96 4.17 13.59 7.33
CA PRO A 96 4.42 14.06 8.69
C PRO A 96 3.40 13.53 9.70
N ALA A 97 2.11 13.53 9.33
CA ALA A 97 1.04 13.02 10.18
C ALA A 97 1.13 11.50 10.40
N LEU A 98 1.51 10.75 9.35
CA LEU A 98 1.75 9.31 9.41
C LEU A 98 2.95 8.97 10.30
N ILE A 99 4.05 9.71 10.20
CA ILE A 99 5.23 9.54 11.05
C ILE A 99 4.85 9.76 12.52
N THR A 100 4.16 10.86 12.83
CA THR A 100 3.68 11.14 14.19
C THR A 100 2.73 10.05 14.71
N ALA A 101 1.85 9.52 13.86
CA ALA A 101 0.96 8.43 14.26
C ALA A 101 1.73 7.14 14.58
N LEU A 102 2.74 6.80 13.77
CA LEU A 102 3.59 5.63 13.99
C LEU A 102 4.44 5.78 15.25
N GLU A 103 5.00 6.96 15.51
CA GLU A 103 5.77 7.25 16.74
C GLU A 103 4.91 7.05 17.99
N ARG A 104 3.67 7.55 17.97
CA ARG A 104 2.71 7.36 19.07
C ARG A 104 2.37 5.88 19.29
N GLN A 105 2.21 5.12 18.21
CA GLN A 105 1.95 3.67 18.32
C GLN A 105 3.17 2.94 18.90
N SER A 106 4.38 3.28 18.48
CA SER A 106 5.62 2.70 19.03
C SER A 106 5.73 2.95 20.54
N GLN A 107 5.50 4.19 20.98
CA GLN A 107 5.52 4.55 22.40
C GLN A 107 4.46 3.80 23.21
N ALA A 108 3.25 3.65 22.66
CA ALA A 108 2.19 2.89 23.32
C ALA A 108 2.59 1.41 23.48
N LEU A 109 3.22 0.81 22.47
CA LEU A 109 3.70 -0.58 22.55
C LEU A 109 4.82 -0.75 23.57
N GLU A 110 5.75 0.20 23.66
CA GLU A 110 6.82 0.20 24.67
C GLU A 110 6.26 0.30 26.09
N GLN A 111 5.25 1.14 26.29
CA GLN A 111 4.58 1.29 27.57
C GLN A 111 3.88 -0.02 28.00
N ILE A 112 3.17 -0.66 27.07
CA ILE A 112 2.54 -1.97 27.31
C ILE A 112 3.60 -3.02 27.66
N ALA A 113 4.72 -3.06 26.93
CA ALA A 113 5.80 -4.01 27.20
C ALA A 113 6.40 -3.80 28.61
N LYS A 114 6.55 -2.54 29.04
CA LYS A 114 7.02 -2.19 30.38
C LYS A 114 6.05 -2.64 31.47
N GLU A 115 4.75 -2.38 31.30
CA GLU A 115 3.71 -2.82 32.24
C GLU A 115 3.67 -4.35 32.37
N LEU A 116 3.73 -5.07 31.24
CA LEU A 116 3.80 -6.54 31.25
C LEU A 116 5.06 -7.06 31.95
N SER A 117 6.20 -6.38 31.80
CA SER A 117 7.45 -6.77 32.49
C SER A 117 7.36 -6.61 34.01
N GLN A 118 6.63 -5.61 34.50
CA GLN A 118 6.42 -5.36 35.92
C GLN A 118 5.45 -6.37 36.53
N ILE A 119 4.40 -6.76 35.80
CA ILE A 119 3.45 -7.81 36.22
C ILE A 119 4.14 -9.18 36.32
N ARG A 120 5.15 -9.45 35.49
CA ARG A 120 5.86 -10.74 35.47
C ARG A 120 6.94 -10.87 36.57
N LEU A 121 7.33 -9.77 37.21
CA LEU A 121 8.39 -9.73 38.23
C LEU A 121 7.86 -9.46 39.66
N GLY A 122 6.56 -9.28 39.84
CA GLY A 122 5.86 -9.22 41.13
C GLY A 122 5.05 -10.47 41.38
#